data_AF-A0A2A9H211-F1
#
_entry.id   AF-A0A2A9H211-F1
#
_cell.length_a   1.000
_cell.length_b   1.000
_cell.length_c   1.000
_cell.angle_alpha   90.00
_cell.angle_beta   90.00
_cell.angle_gamma   90.00
#
_symmetry.space_group_name_H-M   'P 1'
#
loop_
_entity.id
_entity.type
_entity.pdbx_description
1 polymer ?
#
loop_
_entity_poly.entity_id
_entity_poly.type
_entity_poly.pdbx_seq_one_letter_code
_entity_poly.pdbx_strand_id
1 'polypeptide(L)'
;MSESEAPEIDVPAESMMLKAAYRKSGLTVADLAAATGLSVGTIHIALNGIRYRDGKGKAAVPPDRTLVKLSSVLGIHPDALRAYDRSRAAELLAEASAEEPAAEFRTDQEAQASVAGRAALARQVLAAFSTAELQAEVERRGKEAR
;
A
#
# COMPACT_ATOMS: atom_id res chain seq x y z
N MET A 1 27.81 22.10 27.35
CA MET A 1 27.35 21.25 26.23
C MET A 1 25.94 20.84 26.58
N SER A 2 24.94 21.45 25.94
CA SER A 2 23.54 21.13 26.24
C SER A 2 23.13 19.94 25.38
N GLU A 3 22.88 18.81 26.04
CA GLU A 3 22.20 17.67 25.44
C GLU A 3 20.78 18.14 25.12
N SER A 4 20.50 18.43 23.85
CA SER A 4 19.14 18.65 23.39
C SER A 4 18.45 17.29 23.37
N GLU A 5 17.80 16.95 24.49
CA GLU A 5 16.84 15.87 24.54
C GLU A 5 15.73 16.23 23.55
N ALA A 6 15.80 15.67 22.34
CA ALA A 6 14.77 15.87 21.34
C ALA A 6 13.47 15.33 21.97
N PRO A 7 12.34 16.07 21.89
CA PRO A 7 11.09 15.61 22.46
C PRO A 7 10.78 14.23 21.88
N GLU A 8 10.53 13.25 22.75
CA GLU A 8 10.10 11.92 22.35
C GLU A 8 8.71 12.06 21.70
N ILE A 9 8.68 12.07 20.36
CA ILE A 9 7.44 12.19 19.61
C ILE A 9 6.81 10.81 19.58
N ASP A 10 5.70 10.65 20.29
CA ASP A 10 4.91 9.41 20.27
C ASP A 10 4.34 9.20 18.86
N VAL A 11 4.86 8.18 18.17
CA VAL A 11 4.47 7.85 16.81
C VAL A 11 3.20 7.02 16.85
N PRO A 12 2.12 7.42 16.16
CA PRO A 12 0.87 6.65 16.17
C PRO A 12 1.07 5.18 15.73
N ALA A 13 0.40 4.27 16.43
CA ALA A 13 0.54 2.83 16.21
C ALA A 13 0.16 2.41 14.78
N GLU A 14 -0.87 3.04 14.19
CA GLU A 14 -1.26 2.77 12.81
C GLU A 14 -0.16 3.13 11.79
N SER A 15 0.65 4.17 12.07
CA SER A 15 1.79 4.54 11.23
C SER A 15 2.88 3.47 11.29
N MET A 16 3.12 2.89 12.47
CA MET A 16 4.07 1.79 12.65
C MET A 16 3.62 0.54 11.90
N MET A 17 2.33 0.21 11.96
CA MET A 17 1.73 -0.88 11.17
C MET A 17 1.94 -0.65 9.66
N LEU A 18 1.58 0.54 9.16
CA LEU A 18 1.74 0.89 7.75
C LEU A 18 3.21 0.81 7.32
N LYS A 19 4.14 1.29 8.16
CA LYS A 19 5.58 1.24 7.89
C LYS A 19 6.12 -0.19 7.84
N ALA A 20 5.61 -1.08 8.70
CA ALA A 20 5.97 -2.49 8.67
C ALA A 20 5.46 -3.18 7.40
N ALA A 21 4.21 -2.92 6.99
CA ALA A 21 3.65 -3.45 5.75
C ALA A 21 4.39 -2.90 4.52
N TYR A 22 4.71 -1.61 4.51
CA TYR A 22 5.49 -0.95 3.46
C TYR A 22 6.87 -1.59 3.28
N ARG A 23 7.59 -1.85 4.37
CA ARG A 23 8.90 -2.51 4.29
C ARG A 23 8.84 -3.92 3.72
N LYS A 24 7.72 -4.63 3.92
CA LYS A 24 7.51 -5.99 3.41
C LYS A 24 7.04 -6.01 1.96
N SER A 25 6.39 -4.95 1.47
CA SER A 25 5.81 -4.92 0.13
C SER A 25 6.84 -4.73 -0.99
N GLY A 26 8.02 -4.18 -0.68
CA GLY A 26 9.05 -3.85 -1.68
C GLY A 26 8.68 -2.69 -2.60
N LEU A 27 7.56 -2.00 -2.34
CA LEU A 27 7.10 -0.85 -3.11
C LEU A 27 7.94 0.40 -2.80
N THR A 28 8.07 1.29 -3.78
CA THR A 28 8.59 2.63 -3.54
C THR A 28 7.47 3.57 -3.10
N VAL A 29 7.84 4.72 -2.51
CA VAL A 29 6.87 5.78 -2.20
C VAL A 29 6.21 6.32 -3.47
N ALA A 30 6.93 6.31 -4.60
CA ALA A 30 6.37 6.71 -5.90
C ALA A 30 5.28 5.73 -6.37
N ASP A 31 5.48 4.42 -6.18
CA ASP A 31 4.48 3.40 -6.51
C ASP A 31 3.21 3.58 -5.66
N LEU A 32 3.39 3.84 -4.36
CA LEU A 32 2.26 4.15 -3.47
C LEU A 32 1.51 5.41 -3.91
N ALA A 33 2.23 6.46 -4.31
CA ALA A 33 1.62 7.70 -4.80
C ALA A 33 0.80 7.44 -6.08
N ALA A 34 1.37 6.68 -7.03
CA ALA A 34 0.69 6.31 -8.26
C ALA A 34 -0.55 5.45 -8.02
N ALA A 35 -0.47 4.49 -7.08
CA ALA A 35 -1.57 3.56 -6.81
C ALA A 35 -2.70 4.17 -5.96
N THR A 36 -2.40 5.13 -5.07
CA THR A 36 -3.38 5.71 -4.14
C THR A 36 -3.90 7.10 -4.55
N GLY A 37 -3.20 7.75 -5.47
CA GLY A 37 -3.41 9.17 -5.81
C GLY A 37 -3.05 10.13 -4.66
N LEU A 38 -2.34 9.66 -3.63
CA LEU A 38 -1.90 10.51 -2.50
C LEU A 38 -0.58 11.22 -2.85
N SER A 39 -0.40 12.43 -2.30
CA SER A 39 0.88 13.11 -2.45
C SER A 39 1.99 12.39 -1.67
N VAL A 40 3.22 12.44 -2.19
CA VAL A 40 4.42 11.89 -1.55
C VAL A 40 4.57 12.36 -0.10
N GLY A 41 4.31 13.65 0.15
CA GLY A 41 4.32 14.22 1.50
C GLY A 41 3.28 13.59 2.43
N THR A 42 2.07 13.32 1.93
CA THR A 42 1.01 12.65 2.70
C THR A 42 1.42 11.22 3.06
N ILE A 43 2.04 10.50 2.13
CA ILE A 43 2.53 9.14 2.36
C ILE A 43 3.65 9.14 3.40
N HIS A 44 4.62 10.05 3.30
CA HIS A 44 5.68 10.15 4.30
C HIS A 44 5.15 10.47 5.69
N ILE A 45 4.18 11.39 5.80
CA ILE A 45 3.53 11.68 7.08
C ILE A 45 2.80 10.43 7.59
N ALA A 46 2.06 9.74 6.73
CA ALA A 46 1.29 8.56 7.13
C ALA A 46 2.18 7.39 7.58
N LEU A 47 3.30 7.13 6.89
CA LEU A 47 4.24 6.07 7.22
C LEU A 47 5.09 6.40 8.46
N ASN A 48 5.48 7.66 8.64
CA ASN A 48 6.34 8.04 9.75
C ASN A 48 5.56 8.50 10.98
N GLY A 49 4.27 8.84 10.83
CA GLY A 49 3.42 9.36 11.89
C GLY A 49 3.83 10.74 12.40
N ILE A 50 4.67 11.47 11.65
CA ILE A 50 5.23 12.76 12.05
C ILE A 50 5.00 13.78 10.94
N ARG A 51 4.47 14.95 11.31
CA ARG A 51 4.39 16.14 10.46
C ARG A 51 5.24 17.25 11.04
N TYR A 52 6.09 17.84 10.20
CA TYR A 52 6.86 19.02 10.57
C TYR A 52 6.06 20.29 10.26
N ARG A 53 5.99 21.18 11.25
CA ARG A 53 5.44 22.52 11.10
C ARG A 53 6.31 23.48 11.92
N ASP A 54 6.81 24.53 11.26
CA ASP A 54 7.67 25.54 11.88
C ASP A 54 8.92 24.93 12.57
N GLY A 55 9.54 23.95 11.92
CA GLY A 55 10.71 23.23 12.44
C GLY A 55 10.43 22.26 13.59
N LYS A 56 9.18 22.17 14.09
CA LYS A 56 8.79 21.26 15.17
C LYS A 56 8.06 20.05 14.61
N GLY A 57 8.56 18.85 14.94
CA GLY A 57 7.87 17.60 14.65
C GLY A 57 6.67 17.43 15.57
N LYS A 58 5.52 17.06 15.02
CA LYS A 58 4.32 16.69 15.77
C LYS A 58 3.82 15.34 15.31
N ALA A 59 3.34 14.53 16.25
CA ALA A 59 2.61 13.32 15.94
C ALA A 59 1.42 13.65 15.03
N ALA A 60 1.26 12.87 13.97
CA ALA A 60 0.26 13.09 12.94
C ALA A 60 -0.44 11.76 12.64
N VAL A 61 -1.63 11.63 13.20
CA VAL A 61 -2.54 10.51 12.95
C VAL A 61 -3.04 10.58 11.49
N PRO A 62 -2.84 9.54 10.68
CA PRO A 62 -3.37 9.50 9.32
C PRO A 62 -4.91 9.46 9.34
N PRO A 63 -5.61 10.23 8.48
CA PRO A 63 -7.06 10.14 8.35
C PRO A 63 -7.51 8.77 7.83
N ASP A 64 -8.73 8.35 8.16
CA ASP A 64 -9.27 7.05 7.74
C ASP A 64 -9.21 6.82 6.22
N ARG A 65 -9.54 7.84 5.41
CA ARG A 65 -9.42 7.74 3.94
C ARG A 65 -7.99 7.43 3.48
N THR A 66 -6.98 8.00 4.16
CA THR A 66 -5.57 7.72 3.89
C THR A 66 -5.20 6.30 4.33
N LEU A 67 -5.68 5.87 5.50
CA LEU A 67 -5.48 4.50 5.99
C LEU A 67 -6.08 3.47 5.04
N VAL A 68 -7.32 3.66 4.57
CA VAL A 68 -7.99 2.75 3.62
C VAL A 68 -7.19 2.63 2.34
N LYS A 69 -6.82 3.75 1.71
CA LYS A 69 -6.06 3.77 0.45
C LYS A 69 -4.71 3.06 0.59
N LEU A 70 -3.95 3.37 1.63
CA LEU A 70 -2.64 2.74 1.84
C LEU A 70 -2.78 1.27 2.22
N SER A 71 -3.75 0.92 3.06
CA SER A 71 -3.99 -0.47 3.48
C SER A 71 -4.42 -1.36 2.32
N SER A 72 -5.25 -0.83 1.41
CA SER A 72 -5.64 -1.53 0.18
C SER A 72 -4.43 -1.87 -0.70
N VAL A 73 -3.52 -0.91 -0.92
CA VAL A 73 -2.32 -1.13 -1.75
C VAL A 73 -1.28 -2.00 -1.05
N LEU A 74 -1.15 -1.88 0.27
CA LEU A 74 -0.19 -2.64 1.08
C LEU A 74 -0.70 -4.04 1.47
N GLY A 75 -1.92 -4.42 1.08
CA GLY A 75 -2.51 -5.72 1.39
C GLY A 75 -2.78 -5.93 2.89
N ILE A 76 -3.11 -4.87 3.62
CA ILE A 76 -3.45 -4.95 5.04
C ILE A 76 -4.92 -5.33 5.19
N HIS A 77 -5.20 -6.38 5.97
CA HIS A 77 -6.57 -6.85 6.21
C HIS A 77 -7.33 -5.89 7.16
N PRO A 78 -8.66 -5.69 6.99
CA PRO A 78 -9.48 -4.88 7.91
C PRO A 78 -9.32 -5.22 9.39
N ASP A 79 -9.11 -6.49 9.73
CA ASP A 79 -8.91 -6.89 11.13
C ASP A 79 -7.63 -6.31 11.75
N ALA A 80 -6.59 -6.09 10.94
CA ALA A 80 -5.38 -5.42 11.42
C ALA A 80 -5.70 -3.96 11.79
N LEU A 81 -6.52 -3.26 11.01
CA LEU A 81 -6.96 -1.90 11.34
C LEU A 81 -7.79 -1.87 12.64
N ARG A 82 -8.65 -2.85 12.87
CA ARG A 82 -9.41 -2.98 14.13
C ARG A 82 -8.51 -3.17 15.34
N ALA A 83 -7.42 -3.94 15.20
CA ALA A 83 -6.45 -4.15 16.28
C ALA A 83 -5.71 -2.87 16.70
N TYR A 84 -5.75 -1.82 15.89
CA TYR A 84 -5.19 -0.49 16.19
C TYR A 84 -6.26 0.58 16.41
N ASP A 85 -7.46 0.18 16.86
CA ASP A 85 -8.60 1.08 17.12
C ASP A 85 -9.07 1.90 15.90
N ARG A 86 -8.79 1.42 14.68
CA ARG A 86 -9.23 2.04 13.41
C ARG A 86 -10.45 1.37 12.82
N SER A 87 -11.49 1.15 13.64
CA SER A 87 -12.72 0.45 13.25
C SER A 87 -13.40 1.07 12.03
N ARG A 88 -13.47 2.41 11.97
CA ARG A 88 -14.09 3.11 10.83
C ARG A 88 -13.32 2.90 9.53
N ALA A 89 -11.99 2.96 9.57
CA ALA A 89 -11.17 2.65 8.41
C ALA A 89 -11.28 1.17 8.00
N ALA A 90 -11.42 0.26 8.97
CA ALA A 90 -11.63 -1.16 8.70
C ALA A 90 -12.97 -1.42 8.00
N GLU A 91 -14.05 -0.78 8.44
CA GLU A 91 -15.36 -0.83 7.78
C GLU A 91 -15.26 -0.37 6.32
N LEU A 92 -14.70 0.83 6.11
CA LEU A 92 -14.54 1.39 4.77
C LEU A 92 -13.68 0.51 3.85
N LEU A 93 -12.65 -0.14 4.40
CA LEU A 93 -11.81 -1.07 3.63
C LEU A 93 -12.56 -2.37 3.30
N ALA A 94 -13.36 -2.89 4.23
CA ALA A 94 -14.18 -4.07 4.02
C ALA A 94 -15.28 -3.81 2.98
N GLU A 95 -15.95 -2.65 3.04
CA GLU A 95 -16.94 -2.20 2.06
C GLU A 95 -16.29 -2.10 0.67
N ALA A 96 -15.14 -1.41 0.56
CA ALA A 96 -14.43 -1.28 -0.70
C ALA A 96 -13.93 -2.62 -1.28
N SER A 97 -13.70 -3.62 -0.41
CA SER A 97 -13.29 -4.97 -0.83
C SER A 97 -14.49 -5.87 -1.21
N ALA A 98 -15.67 -5.59 -0.65
CA ALA A 98 -16.91 -6.33 -0.93
C ALA A 98 -17.63 -5.82 -2.20
N GLU A 99 -17.37 -4.58 -2.63
CA GLU A 99 -17.99 -3.95 -3.80
C GLU A 99 -17.37 -4.30 -5.18
N GLU A 100 -16.42 -5.25 -5.28
CA GLU A 100 -16.10 -5.84 -6.59
C GLU A 100 -17.12 -6.94 -6.94
N PRO A 101 -18.09 -6.70 -7.86
CA PRO A 101 -17.86 -6.09 -9.17
C PRO A 101 -18.90 -5.04 -9.60
N ALA A 102 -18.52 -3.77 -9.67
CA ALA A 102 -19.07 -2.84 -10.67
C ALA A 102 -18.08 -1.71 -10.97
N ALA A 103 -17.60 -1.70 -12.21
CA ALA A 103 -16.82 -0.62 -12.77
C ALA A 103 -17.72 0.61 -12.97
N GLU A 104 -17.66 1.61 -12.09
CA GLU A 104 -18.36 2.88 -12.39
C GLU A 104 -17.69 4.17 -11.90
N PHE A 105 -16.54 4.12 -11.20
CA PHE A 105 -15.78 5.33 -10.86
C PHE A 105 -14.27 5.14 -10.92
N ARG A 106 -13.75 4.57 -12.01
CA ARG A 106 -12.31 4.58 -12.29
C ARG A 106 -12.05 5.63 -13.34
N THR A 107 -11.34 6.70 -12.98
CA THR A 107 -10.68 7.51 -14.01
C THR A 107 -9.75 6.60 -14.83
N ASP A 108 -9.51 6.90 -16.10
CA ASP A 108 -8.67 6.06 -16.97
C ASP A 108 -7.29 5.75 -16.34
N GLN A 109 -6.80 6.66 -15.52
CA GLN A 109 -5.55 6.52 -14.76
C GLN A 109 -5.63 5.45 -13.66
N GLU A 110 -6.75 5.32 -12.95
CA GLU A 110 -6.98 4.29 -11.93
C GLU A 110 -7.26 2.92 -12.54
N ALA A 111 -7.92 2.89 -13.70
CA ALA A 111 -8.06 1.66 -14.49
C ALA A 111 -6.69 1.14 -14.95
N GLN A 112 -5.82 2.03 -15.45
CA GLN A 112 -4.44 1.69 -15.83
C GLN A 112 -3.60 1.21 -14.65
N ALA A 113 -3.71 1.86 -13.48
CA ALA A 113 -2.99 1.46 -12.28
C ALA A 113 -3.42 0.07 -11.77
N SER A 114 -4.72 -0.22 -11.79
CA SER A 114 -5.26 -1.54 -11.42
C SER A 114 -4.79 -2.65 -12.38
N VAL A 115 -4.72 -2.37 -13.69
CA VAL A 115 -4.20 -3.32 -14.69
C VAL A 115 -2.69 -3.53 -14.48
N ALA A 116 -1.93 -2.46 -14.23
CA ALA A 116 -0.49 -2.55 -13.98
C ALA A 116 -0.16 -3.33 -12.71
N GLY A 117 -0.91 -3.12 -11.63
CA GLY A 117 -0.76 -3.86 -10.37
C GLY A 117 -1.05 -5.35 -10.53
N ARG A 118 -2.12 -5.70 -11.26
CA ARG A 118 -2.43 -7.10 -11.59
C ARG A 118 -1.34 -7.76 -12.44
N ALA A 119 -0.78 -7.04 -13.41
CA ALA A 119 0.32 -7.55 -14.22
C ALA A 119 1.61 -7.75 -13.42
N ALA A 120 1.91 -6.87 -12.44
CA ALA A 120 3.07 -7.02 -11.57
C ALA A 120 2.94 -8.22 -10.62
N LEU A 121 1.76 -8.42 -10.03
CA LEU A 121 1.48 -9.56 -9.18
C LEU A 121 1.55 -10.88 -9.96
N ALA A 122 0.96 -10.92 -11.17
CA ALA A 122 1.05 -12.07 -12.05
C ALA A 122 2.51 -12.42 -12.40
N ARG A 123 3.35 -11.40 -12.68
CA ARG A 123 4.79 -11.61 -12.91
C ARG A 123 5.51 -12.17 -11.68
N GLN A 124 5.18 -11.70 -10.47
CA GLN A 124 5.78 -12.21 -9.23
C GLN A 124 5.37 -13.66 -8.94
N VAL A 125 4.10 -13.99 -9.14
CA VAL A 125 3.59 -15.36 -9.01
C VAL A 125 4.27 -16.26 -10.05
N LEU A 126 4.29 -15.85 -11.32
CA LEU A 126 4.94 -16.61 -12.38
C LEU A 126 6.45 -16.79 -12.14
N ALA A 127 7.14 -15.77 -11.62
CA ALA A 127 8.55 -15.87 -11.26
C ALA A 127 8.80 -16.77 -10.06
N ALA A 128 7.85 -16.86 -9.12
CA ALA A 128 7.94 -17.76 -7.97
C ALA A 128 7.66 -19.23 -8.34
N PHE A 129 6.88 -19.47 -9.41
CA PHE A 129 6.50 -20.82 -9.88
C PHE A 129 7.21 -21.28 -11.16
N SER A 130 8.10 -20.46 -11.75
CA SER A 130 8.83 -20.86 -12.96
C SER A 130 9.99 -21.80 -12.61
N THR A 131 9.69 -23.09 -12.43
CA THR A 131 10.69 -24.13 -12.67
C THR A 131 11.04 -24.18 -14.15
N ALA A 132 12.27 -24.57 -14.47
CA ALA A 132 12.76 -24.67 -15.85
C ALA A 132 11.85 -25.54 -16.74
N GLU A 133 11.16 -26.52 -16.17
CA GLU A 133 10.16 -27.35 -16.86
C GLU A 133 8.92 -26.58 -17.32
N LEU A 134 8.42 -25.61 -16.53
CA LEU A 134 7.25 -24.80 -16.91
C LEU A 134 7.60 -23.81 -18.02
N GLN A 135 8.80 -23.22 -17.99
CA GLN A 135 9.31 -22.41 -19.10
C GLN A 135 9.47 -23.24 -20.38
N ALA A 136 10.02 -24.46 -20.27
CA ALA A 136 10.15 -25.37 -21.41
C ALA A 136 8.80 -25.81 -21.99
N GLU A 137 7.78 -25.99 -21.15
CA GLU A 137 6.42 -26.34 -21.59
C GLU A 137 5.71 -25.17 -22.30
N VAL A 138 5.86 -23.93 -21.81
CA VAL A 138 5.30 -22.74 -22.47
C VAL A 138 5.96 -22.50 -23.83
N GLU A 139 7.28 -22.67 -23.93
CA GLU A 139 7.98 -22.57 -25.22
C GLU A 139 7.56 -23.66 -26.22
N ARG A 140 7.27 -24.88 -25.75
CA ARG A 140 6.78 -25.98 -26.58
C ARG A 140 5.42 -25.65 -27.20
N ARG A 141 4.47 -25.18 -26.38
CA ARG A 141 3.12 -24.79 -26.84
C ARG A 141 3.11 -23.54 -27.71
N GLY A 142 4.04 -22.60 -27.48
CA GLY A 142 4.22 -21.42 -28.34
C GLY A 142 4.74 -21.74 -29.75
N LYS A 143 5.44 -22.88 -29.93
CA LYS A 143 5.92 -23.37 -31.22
C LYS A 143 4.89 -24.23 -31.96
N GLU A 144 4.02 -24.93 -31.25
CA GLU A 144 2.93 -25.74 -31.82
C GLU A 144 1.72 -24.90 -32.28
N ALA A 145 1.58 -23.67 -31.81
CA ALA A 145 0.54 -22.73 -32.23
C ALA A 145 0.92 -21.88 -33.47
N ARG A 146 1.94 -22.29 -34.23
CA ARG A 146 2.36 -21.68 -35.51
C ARG A 146 2.36 -22.68 -36.65
#